data_AF-A0A7W4VPB9-F1
#
_entry.id   AF-A0A7W4VPB9-F1
#
_cell.length_a   1.000
_cell.length_b   1.000
_cell.length_c   1.000
_cell.angle_alpha   90.00
_cell.angle_beta   90.00
_cell.angle_gamma   90.00
#
_symmetry.space_group_name_H-M   'P 1'
#
loop_
_entity.id
_entity.type
_entity.pdbx_description
1 polymer ?
#
loop_
_entity_poly.entity_id
_entity_poly.type
_entity_poly.pdbx_seq_one_letter_code
_entity_poly.pdbx_strand_id
1 'polypeptide(L)'
;MHRTDYPRVAARPDPALWREDELLSLGEAVALFWPDGPLSVSSLRTAIRDGRLPVSVVAGKFFVTPLALRALSNCQVLRPAAPEAAEPTRRASDAVRDMVEGMKREAALAPRLPPKGPGSMRRPGRRPRSAAGS
;
A
#
# COMPACT_ATOMS: atom_id res chain seq x y z
N MET A 1 6.42 -26.28 10.71
CA MET A 1 5.11 -26.73 10.20
C MET A 1 5.30 -28.14 9.74
N HIS A 2 4.67 -29.11 10.41
CA HIS A 2 4.83 -30.52 10.09
C HIS A 2 3.70 -30.95 9.17
N ARG A 3 3.96 -31.95 8.31
CA ARG A 3 3.01 -32.49 7.33
C ARG A 3 1.67 -32.92 7.95
N THR A 4 1.70 -33.27 9.23
CA THR A 4 0.57 -33.64 10.09
C THR A 4 -0.43 -32.52 10.34
N ASP A 5 -0.06 -31.26 10.14
CA ASP A 5 -0.95 -30.11 10.34
C ASP A 5 -2.04 -29.99 9.22
N TYR A 6 -1.89 -30.77 8.13
CA TYR A 6 -2.80 -30.75 6.97
C TYR A 6 -3.49 -32.11 6.78
N PRO A 7 -4.74 -32.30 7.25
CA PRO A 7 -5.40 -33.61 7.27
C PRO A 7 -5.58 -34.22 5.87
N ARG A 8 -5.80 -33.40 4.83
CA ARG A 8 -5.90 -33.88 3.43
C ARG A 8 -4.58 -34.44 2.91
N VAL A 9 -3.46 -33.79 3.23
CA VAL A 9 -2.12 -34.22 2.84
C VAL A 9 -1.67 -35.43 3.67
N ALA A 10 -2.03 -35.48 4.95
CA ALA A 10 -1.78 -36.65 5.79
C ALA A 10 -2.51 -37.91 5.28
N ALA A 11 -3.76 -37.76 4.81
CA ALA A 11 -4.53 -38.85 4.23
C ALA A 11 -4.03 -39.28 2.84
N ARG A 12 -3.51 -38.34 2.04
CA ARG A 12 -2.96 -38.57 0.69
C ARG A 12 -1.58 -37.95 0.57
N PRO A 13 -0.53 -38.60 1.10
CA PRO A 13 0.82 -38.06 1.13
C PRO A 13 1.53 -38.16 -0.23
N ASP A 14 1.03 -38.97 -1.16
CA ASP A 14 1.64 -39.09 -2.48
C ASP A 14 1.07 -38.02 -3.44
N PRO A 15 1.89 -37.12 -4.00
CA PRO A 15 1.44 -36.13 -4.98
C PRO A 15 0.82 -36.75 -6.24
N ALA A 16 1.14 -38.00 -6.59
CA ALA A 16 0.52 -38.68 -7.74
C ALA A 16 -0.97 -39.01 -7.52
N LEU A 17 -1.45 -38.99 -6.28
CA LEU A 17 -2.85 -39.24 -5.92
C LEU A 17 -3.73 -37.98 -6.00
N TRP A 18 -3.13 -36.82 -6.29
CA TRP A 18 -3.82 -35.55 -6.41
C TRP A 18 -4.07 -35.23 -7.88
N ARG A 19 -5.29 -34.78 -8.19
CA ARG A 19 -5.61 -34.39 -9.57
C ARG A 19 -4.89 -33.09 -9.94
N GLU A 20 -4.54 -32.95 -11.21
CA GLU A 20 -3.79 -31.79 -11.70
C GLU A 20 -4.51 -30.46 -11.55
N ASP A 21 -5.85 -30.50 -11.52
CA ASP A 21 -6.78 -29.39 -11.33
C ASP A 21 -7.28 -29.23 -9.88
N GLU A 22 -6.85 -30.10 -8.95
CA GLU A 22 -7.29 -30.03 -7.55
C GLU A 22 -6.69 -28.81 -6.84
N LEU A 23 -7.54 -28.05 -6.14
CA LEU A 23 -7.10 -26.87 -5.39
C LEU A 23 -6.39 -27.28 -4.09
N LEU A 24 -5.19 -26.74 -3.95
CA LEU A 24 -4.31 -26.84 -2.80
C LEU A 24 -4.07 -25.46 -2.22
N SER A 25 -4.16 -25.32 -0.91
CA SER A 25 -3.60 -24.15 -0.24
C SER A 25 -2.08 -24.14 -0.35
N LEU A 26 -1.45 -22.97 -0.20
CA LEU A 26 0.01 -22.86 -0.25
C LEU A 26 0.71 -23.74 0.81
N GLY A 27 0.10 -23.90 1.98
CA GLY A 27 0.61 -24.77 3.04
C GLY A 27 0.55 -26.24 2.68
N GLU A 28 -0.60 -26.70 2.16
CA GLU A 28 -0.77 -28.07 1.68
C GLU A 28 0.21 -28.38 0.53
N ALA A 29 0.38 -27.44 -0.42
CA ALA A 29 1.30 -27.60 -1.54
C ALA A 29 2.74 -27.81 -1.09
N VAL A 30 3.22 -27.02 -0.13
CA VAL A 30 4.57 -27.19 0.45
C VAL A 30 4.68 -28.53 1.16
N ALA A 31 3.72 -28.87 2.02
CA ALA A 31 3.73 -30.13 2.75
C ALA A 31 3.64 -31.38 1.84
N LEU A 32 3.04 -31.25 0.66
CA LEU A 32 2.88 -32.33 -0.31
C LEU A 32 4.12 -32.52 -1.19
N PHE A 33 4.63 -31.44 -1.80
CA PHE A 33 5.71 -31.49 -2.78
C PHE A 33 7.12 -31.28 -2.20
N TRP A 34 7.22 -30.52 -1.09
CA TRP A 34 8.49 -30.15 -0.47
C TRP A 34 8.40 -30.24 1.06
N PRO A 35 8.11 -31.43 1.64
CA PRO A 35 7.93 -31.57 3.09
C PRO A 35 9.15 -31.11 3.90
N ASP A 36 10.37 -31.40 3.42
CA ASP A 36 11.65 -30.92 3.98
C ASP A 36 12.49 -30.23 2.90
N GLY A 37 11.81 -29.64 1.90
CA GLY A 37 12.44 -29.12 0.69
C GLY A 37 12.86 -27.65 0.79
N PRO A 38 13.51 -27.13 -0.27
CA PRO A 38 14.01 -25.76 -0.31
C PRO A 38 12.90 -24.70 -0.48
N LEU A 39 11.69 -25.10 -0.85
CA LEU A 39 10.56 -24.19 -1.08
C LEU A 39 9.65 -24.16 0.14
N SER A 40 9.35 -22.94 0.59
CA SER A 40 8.44 -22.68 1.69
C SER A 40 7.22 -21.87 1.23
N VAL A 41 6.26 -21.65 2.11
CA VAL A 41 5.07 -20.84 1.82
C VAL A 41 5.46 -19.40 1.42
N SER A 42 6.50 -18.84 2.04
CA SER A 42 7.00 -17.51 1.67
C SER A 42 7.62 -17.52 0.28
N SER A 43 8.35 -18.58 -0.09
CA SER A 43 8.88 -18.75 -1.46
C SER A 43 7.75 -18.79 -2.50
N LEU A 44 6.66 -19.51 -2.22
CA LEU A 44 5.49 -19.53 -3.12
C LEU A 44 4.82 -18.16 -3.21
N ARG A 45 4.66 -17.44 -2.10
CA ARG A 45 4.12 -16.05 -2.11
C ARG A 45 4.99 -15.10 -2.95
N THR A 46 6.30 -15.23 -2.86
CA THR A 46 7.24 -14.48 -3.70
C THR A 46 7.01 -14.82 -5.18
N ALA A 47 6.92 -16.10 -5.54
CA ALA A 47 6.65 -16.50 -6.91
C ALA A 47 5.29 -16.00 -7.45
N ILE A 48 4.27 -15.89 -6.60
CA ILE A 48 2.96 -15.30 -6.95
C ILE A 48 3.10 -13.81 -7.22
N ARG A 49 3.78 -13.08 -6.31
CA ARG A 49 4.04 -11.65 -6.45
C ARG A 49 4.83 -11.34 -7.73
N ASP A 50 5.80 -12.19 -8.04
CA ASP A 50 6.66 -12.06 -9.22
C ASP A 50 5.94 -12.55 -10.51
N GLY A 51 4.68 -12.98 -10.43
CA GLY A 51 3.87 -13.42 -11.58
C GLY A 51 4.29 -14.77 -12.18
N ARG A 52 5.14 -15.54 -11.50
CA ARG A 52 5.71 -16.81 -11.99
C ARG A 52 4.86 -18.03 -11.65
N LEU A 53 4.00 -17.93 -10.63
CA LEU A 53 3.12 -19.01 -10.19
C LEU A 53 1.65 -18.65 -10.45
N PRO A 54 0.96 -19.37 -11.35
CA PRO A 54 -0.48 -19.22 -11.53
C PRO A 54 -1.23 -19.56 -10.23
N VAL A 55 -2.18 -18.71 -9.85
CA VAL A 55 -3.00 -18.88 -8.64
C VAL A 55 -4.47 -18.64 -8.91
N SER A 56 -5.30 -19.34 -8.16
CA SER A 56 -6.72 -19.05 -8.02
C SER A 56 -6.97 -18.37 -6.68
N VAL A 57 -7.63 -17.22 -6.70
CA VAL A 57 -7.99 -16.48 -5.48
C VAL A 57 -9.46 -16.73 -5.18
N VAL A 58 -9.75 -17.42 -4.08
CA VAL A 58 -11.12 -17.73 -3.64
C VAL A 58 -11.33 -17.17 -2.24
N ALA A 59 -12.30 -16.28 -2.08
CA ALA A 59 -12.59 -15.59 -0.81
C ALA A 59 -11.35 -14.93 -0.16
N GLY A 60 -10.48 -14.33 -0.99
CA GLY A 60 -9.25 -13.66 -0.53
C GLY A 60 -8.11 -14.61 -0.12
N LYS A 61 -8.26 -15.92 -0.33
CA LYS A 61 -7.23 -16.92 -0.07
C LYS A 61 -6.62 -17.40 -1.38
N PHE A 62 -5.30 -17.63 -1.36
CA PHE A 62 -4.55 -18.15 -2.50
C PHE A 62 -4.61 -19.67 -2.53
N PHE A 63 -5.00 -20.19 -3.68
CA PHE A 63 -4.96 -21.61 -4.02
C PHE A 63 -4.09 -21.82 -5.26
N VAL A 64 -3.42 -22.95 -5.27
CA VAL A 64 -2.59 -23.44 -6.37
C VAL A 64 -3.07 -24.82 -6.77
N THR A 65 -2.72 -25.26 -7.98
CA THR A 65 -2.97 -26.63 -8.44
C THR A 65 -1.65 -27.34 -8.69
N PRO A 66 -1.61 -28.69 -8.65
CA PRO A 66 -0.42 -29.44 -9.03
C PRO A 66 0.12 -29.07 -10.41
N LEU A 67 -0.77 -28.80 -11.38
CA LEU A 67 -0.37 -28.34 -12.72
C LEU A 67 0.39 -27.01 -12.65
N ALA A 68 -0.10 -26.05 -11.87
CA ALA A 68 0.56 -24.75 -11.72
C ALA A 68 1.93 -24.87 -11.04
N LEU A 69 2.09 -25.81 -10.10
CA LEU A 69 3.37 -26.06 -9.45
C LEU A 69 4.43 -26.62 -10.41
N ARG A 70 4.04 -27.43 -11.40
CA ARG A 70 4.97 -27.91 -12.43
C ARG A 70 5.56 -26.78 -13.26
N ALA A 71 4.84 -25.66 -13.43
CA ALA A 71 5.35 -24.50 -14.15
C ALA A 71 6.57 -23.85 -13.45
N LEU A 72 6.68 -23.98 -12.12
CA LEU A 72 7.85 -23.50 -11.38
C LEU A 72 9.12 -24.31 -11.67
N SER A 73 8.96 -25.59 -11.99
CA SER A 73 10.07 -26.48 -12.34
C SER A 73 10.68 -26.16 -13.70
N ASN A 74 10.03 -25.31 -14.51
CA ASN A 74 10.59 -24.85 -15.77
C ASN A 74 11.66 -23.77 -15.51
N CYS A 75 12.93 -24.18 -15.52
CA CYS A 75 14.06 -23.28 -15.34
C CYS A 75 14.12 -22.25 -16.46
N GLN A 76 14.08 -20.96 -16.08
CA GLN A 76 14.29 -19.85 -16.99
C GLN A 76 15.63 -19.20 -16.69
N VAL A 77 16.34 -18.77 -17.74
CA VAL A 77 17.58 -18.01 -17.59
C VAL A 77 17.25 -16.70 -16.88
N LEU A 78 17.94 -16.44 -15.77
CA LEU A 78 17.82 -15.18 -15.04
C LEU A 78 18.24 -14.04 -15.96
N ARG A 79 17.26 -13.29 -16.48
CA ARG A 79 17.56 -12.01 -17.09
C ARG A 79 17.86 -11.03 -15.96
N PRO A 80 19.01 -10.34 -15.96
CA PRO A 80 19.27 -9.28 -15.00
C PRO A 80 18.08 -8.32 -15.02
N ALA A 81 17.55 -7.98 -13.85
CA ALA A 81 16.58 -6.92 -13.75
C ALA A 81 17.21 -5.69 -14.40
N ALA A 82 16.62 -5.23 -15.51
CA ALA A 82 16.96 -3.91 -16.00
C ALA A 82 16.77 -2.94 -14.82
N PRO A 83 17.64 -1.96 -14.61
CA PRO A 83 17.40 -0.95 -13.61
C PRO A 83 16.08 -0.27 -13.99
N GLU A 84 15.01 -0.67 -13.32
CA GLU A 84 13.75 0.04 -13.31
C GLU A 84 14.12 1.45 -12.88
N ALA A 85 13.95 2.41 -13.78
CA ALA A 85 14.03 3.81 -13.42
C ALA A 85 13.10 3.97 -12.23
N ALA A 86 13.68 4.15 -11.04
CA ALA A 86 12.95 4.33 -9.82
C ALA A 86 12.11 5.59 -9.97
N GLU A 87 10.89 5.46 -10.47
CA GLU A 87 9.89 6.47 -10.21
C GLU A 87 9.67 6.41 -8.70
N PRO A 88 9.99 7.48 -7.95
CA PRO A 88 9.72 7.49 -6.55
C PRO A 88 8.21 7.41 -6.43
N THR A 89 7.70 6.22 -6.08
CA THR A 89 6.34 6.08 -5.57
C THR A 89 6.32 6.91 -4.31
N ARG A 90 5.91 8.18 -4.46
CA ARG A 90 5.60 9.05 -3.34
C ARG A 90 4.59 8.28 -2.51
N ARG A 91 4.99 7.85 -1.32
CA ARG A 91 4.08 7.19 -0.40
C ARG A 91 2.90 8.13 -0.22
N ALA A 92 1.68 7.60 -0.25
CA ALA A 92 0.47 8.39 -0.05
C ALA A 92 0.54 9.26 1.25
N SER A 93 1.31 8.82 2.25
CA SER A 93 1.58 9.58 3.47
C SER A 93 2.38 10.88 3.25
N ASP A 94 3.25 10.94 2.25
CA ASP A 94 4.03 12.14 1.94
C ASP A 94 3.17 13.18 1.21
N ALA A 95 2.27 12.72 0.33
CA ALA A 95 1.28 13.59 -0.31
C ALA A 95 0.28 14.17 0.69
N VAL A 96 -0.19 13.37 1.66
CA VAL A 96 -1.08 13.84 2.73
C VAL A 96 -0.35 14.84 3.65
N ARG A 97 0.94 14.62 3.94
CA ARG A 97 1.74 15.55 4.74
C ARG A 97 1.90 16.91 4.05
N ASP A 98 2.21 16.94 2.75
CA ASP A 98 2.31 18.17 1.97
C ASP A 98 0.97 18.92 1.90
N MET A 99 -0.15 18.21 1.77
CA MET A 99 -1.49 18.81 1.78
C MET A 99 -1.81 19.47 3.14
N VAL A 100 -1.49 18.80 4.25
CA VAL A 100 -1.71 19.35 5.60
C VAL A 100 -0.82 20.57 5.85
N GLU A 101 0.42 20.57 5.36
CA GLU A 101 1.33 21.70 5.53
C GLU A 101 0.95 22.89 4.64
N GLY A 102 0.39 22.64 3.45
CA GLY A 102 -0.25 23.67 2.62
C GLY A 102 -1.44 24.33 3.31
N MET A 103 -2.30 23.52 3.96
CA MET A 103 -3.51 24.02 4.63
C MET A 103 -3.20 24.87 5.89
N LYS A 104 -2.06 24.62 6.56
CA LYS A 104 -1.58 25.47 7.66
C LYS A 104 -1.07 26.84 7.19
N ARG A 105 -0.52 26.92 5.98
CA ARG A 105 0.02 28.19 5.43
C ARG A 105 -1.11 29.16 5.04
N GLU A 106 -2.27 28.65 4.65
CA GLU A 106 -3.43 29.48 4.29
C GLU A 106 -4.15 30.07 5.52
N ALA A 107 -4.15 29.35 6.64
CA ALA A 107 -4.76 29.81 7.89
C ALA A 107 -4.04 31.02 8.53
N ALA A 108 -2.86 31.40 8.03
CA ALA A 108 -2.12 32.58 8.49
C ALA A 108 -2.54 33.89 7.80
N LEU A 109 -3.44 33.85 6.81
CA LEU A 109 -3.91 35.03 6.07
C LEU A 109 -5.43 35.22 6.19
N ALA A 110 -5.92 35.38 7.42
CA ALA A 110 -7.23 35.97 7.68
C ALA A 110 -7.07 37.22 8.57
N PRO A 111 -7.64 38.38 8.19
CA PRO A 111 -7.41 39.64 8.88
C PRO A 111 -8.09 39.67 10.25
N ARG A 112 -7.31 40.02 11.28
CA ARG A 112 -7.80 40.37 12.62
C ARG A 112 -8.70 41.60 12.54
N LEU A 113 -10.01 41.41 12.65
CA LEU A 113 -10.93 42.50 12.98
C LEU A 113 -10.68 42.96 14.43
N PRO A 114 -10.52 44.27 14.69
CA PRO A 114 -10.30 44.76 16.04
C PRO A 114 -11.60 44.82 16.87
N PRO A 115 -11.51 44.71 18.21
CA PRO A 115 -12.68 44.80 19.09
C PRO A 115 -13.25 46.23 19.14
N LYS A 116 -14.58 46.35 19.13
CA LYS A 116 -15.29 47.62 19.32
C LYS A 116 -15.14 48.10 20.77
N GLY A 117 -14.32 49.13 20.97
CA GLY A 117 -14.29 49.89 22.22
C GLY A 117 -15.46 50.89 22.32
N PRO A 118 -15.97 51.20 23.53
CA PRO A 118 -17.02 52.19 23.71
C PRO A 118 -16.48 53.61 23.50
N GLY A 119 -17.27 54.43 22.80
CA GLY A 119 -16.91 55.76 22.35
C GLY A 119 -16.65 56.76 23.49
N SER A 120 -15.58 57.53 23.34
CA SER A 120 -15.32 58.73 24.13
C SER A 120 -15.33 59.97 23.24
N MET A 121 -15.91 61.02 23.82
CA MET A 121 -16.34 62.29 23.25
C MET A 121 -15.27 63.07 22.48
N ARG A 122 -15.74 63.70 21.40
CA ARG A 122 -15.05 64.71 20.60
C ARG A 122 -14.79 65.97 21.43
N ARG A 123 -13.54 66.47 21.40
CA ARG A 123 -13.23 67.89 21.66
C ARG A 123 -13.02 68.61 20.31
N PRO A 124 -13.58 69.82 20.13
CA PRO A 124 -13.48 70.55 18.87
C PRO A 124 -12.14 71.30 18.76
N GLY A 125 -11.33 70.90 17.79
CA GLY A 125 -10.10 71.58 17.39
C GLY A 125 -10.35 72.53 16.22
N ARG A 126 -10.55 73.80 16.57
CA ARG A 126 -10.20 75.06 15.88
C ARG A 126 -9.33 74.93 14.60
N ARG A 127 -9.76 75.58 13.50
CA ARG A 127 -8.97 76.22 12.42
C ARG A 127 -9.95 76.80 11.37
N PRO A 128 -9.52 77.64 10.41
CA PRO A 128 -8.55 78.73 10.46
C PRO A 128 -9.11 80.06 9.85
N ARG A 129 -8.30 81.11 9.94
CA ARG A 129 -8.45 82.41 9.25
C ARG A 129 -8.33 82.27 7.72
N SER A 130 -9.14 83.06 7.00
CA SER A 130 -8.91 83.76 5.71
C SER A 130 -10.29 84.10 5.11
N ALA A 131 -10.61 85.23 4.45
CA ALA A 131 -9.85 86.32 3.86
C ALA A 131 -10.81 87.51 3.56
N ALA A 132 -10.22 88.67 3.19
CA ALA A 132 -10.75 89.75 2.34
C ALA A 132 -11.99 90.54 2.83
N GLY A 133 -12.10 91.87 2.73
CA GLY A 133 -11.38 92.82 1.88
C GLY A 133 -12.28 93.30 0.74
N SER A 134 -13.20 94.22 1.03
CA SER A 134 -13.62 95.40 0.24
C SER A 134 -14.85 96.03 0.89
#